data_AF-A0A8J8PC83-F1
#
_entry.id   AF-A0A8J8PC83-F1
#
_cell.length_a   1.000
_cell.length_b   1.000
_cell.length_c   1.000
_cell.angle_alpha   90.00
_cell.angle_beta   90.00
_cell.angle_gamma   90.00
#
_symmetry.space_group_name_H-M   'P 1'
#
loop_
_entity.id
_entity.type
_entity.pdbx_description
1 polymer ?
#
loop_
_entity_poly.entity_id
_entity_poly.type
_entity_poly.pdbx_seq_one_letter_code
_entity_poly.pdbx_strand_id
1 'polypeptide(L)'
;MFEPFSDGYYLGELYVEPHDGDRAVIQQADHEAVNKQLYADGEGVERLDAPLVMKLDTAHFPVDGDEGIPSGTLAVPAELLDESRASPREVFLADSERAMELLRYSGWEPATGT
;
A
#
# COMPACT_ATOMS: atom_id res chain seq x y z
N MET A 1 -2.12 -11.92 4.60
CA MET A 1 -1.69 -11.55 5.96
C MET A 1 -0.24 -11.12 5.85
N PHE A 2 0.12 -9.96 6.41
CA PHE A 2 1.49 -9.44 6.35
C PHE A 2 2.26 -9.85 7.61
N GLU A 3 3.51 -10.27 7.45
CA GLU A 3 4.37 -10.74 8.53
C GLU A 3 5.61 -9.86 8.66
N PRO A 4 6.12 -9.58 9.87
CA PRO A 4 7.34 -8.78 10.04
C PRO A 4 8.52 -9.46 9.33
N PHE A 5 9.19 -8.74 8.44
CA PHE A 5 10.30 -9.28 7.65
C PHE A 5 11.64 -8.61 8.00
N SER A 6 11.63 -7.29 8.15
CA SER A 6 12.82 -6.50 8.45
C SER A 6 12.44 -5.24 9.23
N ASP A 7 13.44 -4.54 9.75
CA ASP A 7 13.24 -3.23 10.38
C ASP A 7 12.54 -2.29 9.38
N GLY A 8 11.30 -1.96 9.69
CA GLY A 8 10.40 -1.12 8.89
C GLY A 8 9.71 -1.77 7.68
N TYR A 9 9.73 -3.10 7.54
CA TYR A 9 9.01 -3.79 6.48
C TYR A 9 8.30 -5.06 6.93
N TYR A 10 7.09 -5.24 6.42
CA TYR A 10 6.32 -6.47 6.48
C TYR A 10 6.25 -7.12 5.10
N LEU A 11 6.23 -8.45 5.04
CA LEU A 11 6.11 -9.23 3.80
C LEU A 11 4.73 -9.89 3.74
N GLY A 12 4.09 -9.84 2.59
CA GLY A 12 2.84 -10.54 2.32
C GLY A 12 2.78 -11.01 0.88
N GLU A 13 1.81 -11.89 0.59
CA GLU A 13 1.49 -12.30 -0.77
C GLU A 13 0.14 -11.69 -1.16
N LEU A 14 0.09 -11.04 -2.33
CA LEU A 14 -1.12 -10.51 -2.93
C LEU A 14 -1.25 -10.98 -4.39
N TYR A 15 -2.47 -11.05 -4.88
CA TYR A 15 -2.71 -11.23 -6.31
C TYR A 15 -2.48 -9.89 -7.01
N VAL A 16 -1.40 -9.78 -7.78
CA VAL A 16 -1.03 -8.52 -8.45
C VAL A 16 -1.57 -8.54 -9.86
N GLU A 17 -2.28 -7.49 -10.27
CA GLU A 17 -2.79 -7.32 -11.62
C GLU A 17 -2.51 -5.92 -12.19
N PRO A 18 -2.30 -5.80 -13.51
CA PRO A 18 -2.17 -4.50 -14.15
C PRO A 18 -3.51 -3.74 -14.11
N HIS A 19 -3.43 -2.44 -13.92
CA HIS A 19 -4.55 -1.52 -13.90
C HIS A 19 -4.25 -0.27 -14.74
N ASP A 20 -5.28 0.30 -15.37
CA ASP A 20 -5.18 1.51 -16.21
C ASP A 20 -5.15 2.82 -15.40
N GLY A 21 -5.28 2.76 -14.07
CA GLY A 21 -5.19 3.93 -13.21
C GLY A 21 -3.76 4.44 -13.02
N ASP A 22 -3.67 5.68 -12.57
CA ASP A 22 -2.40 6.38 -12.30
C ASP A 22 -1.74 5.93 -10.99
N ARG A 23 -2.51 5.29 -10.09
CA ARG A 23 -2.06 4.83 -8.78
C ARG A 23 -2.35 3.36 -8.55
N ALA A 24 -1.53 2.77 -7.70
CA ALA A 24 -1.78 1.43 -7.19
C ALA A 24 -2.90 1.47 -6.15
N VAL A 25 -3.75 0.45 -6.15
CA VAL A 25 -4.90 0.34 -5.26
C VAL A 25 -5.08 -1.09 -4.76
N ILE A 26 -5.55 -1.23 -3.53
CA ILE A 26 -6.04 -2.50 -2.96
C ILE A 26 -7.48 -2.35 -2.52
N GLN A 27 -8.11 -3.45 -2.12
CA GLN A 27 -9.47 -3.39 -1.60
C GLN A 27 -9.57 -2.46 -0.37
N GLN A 28 -10.56 -1.58 -0.39
CA GLN A 28 -10.77 -0.53 0.62
C GLN A 28 -10.76 -1.04 2.07
N ALA A 29 -11.46 -2.13 2.39
CA ALA A 29 -11.50 -2.69 3.74
C ALA A 29 -10.16 -3.33 4.15
N ASP A 30 -9.43 -3.95 3.21
CA ASP A 30 -8.06 -4.45 3.45
C ASP A 30 -7.12 -3.27 3.74
N HIS A 31 -7.22 -2.17 2.98
CA HIS A 31 -6.47 -0.94 3.19
C HIS A 31 -6.70 -0.37 4.59
N GLU A 32 -7.96 -0.20 4.99
CA GLU A 32 -8.31 0.30 6.31
C GLU A 32 -7.86 -0.64 7.44
N ALA A 33 -7.97 -1.96 7.24
CA ALA A 33 -7.54 -2.94 8.22
C ALA A 33 -6.02 -2.94 8.42
N VAL A 34 -5.26 -2.72 7.35
CA VAL A 34 -3.80 -2.60 7.40
C VAL A 34 -3.38 -1.28 8.04
N ASN A 35 -3.98 -0.16 7.63
CA ASN A 35 -3.75 1.15 8.25
C ASN A 35 -4.00 1.07 9.77
N LYS A 36 -5.13 0.47 10.17
CA LYS A 36 -5.50 0.33 11.58
C LYS A 36 -4.49 -0.51 12.39
N GLN A 37 -3.81 -1.46 11.76
CA GLN A 37 -2.88 -2.35 12.47
C GLN A 37 -1.46 -1.80 12.52
N LEU A 38 -1.04 -1.04 11.51
CA LEU A 38 0.37 -0.65 11.35
C LEU A 38 0.61 0.85 11.48
N TYR A 39 -0.38 1.67 11.11
CA TYR A 39 -0.23 3.13 11.03
C TYR A 39 -1.02 3.84 12.11
N ALA A 40 -1.94 3.11 12.74
CA ALA A 40 -2.68 3.56 13.90
C ALA A 40 -1.93 3.17 15.19
N ASP A 41 -1.66 4.15 16.04
CA ASP A 41 -1.11 3.97 17.39
C ASP A 41 -2.20 3.52 18.39
N GLY A 42 -3.47 3.54 17.99
CA GLY A 42 -4.61 3.14 18.82
C GLY A 42 -5.13 4.25 19.73
N GLU A 43 -4.63 5.48 19.58
CA GLU A 43 -5.02 6.65 20.38
C GLU A 43 -5.79 7.69 19.53
N GLY A 44 -7.11 7.74 19.70
CA GLY A 44 -7.95 8.81 19.11
C GLY A 44 -8.65 8.46 17.79
N VAL A 45 -8.88 9.49 16.95
CA VAL A 45 -9.50 9.34 15.62
C VAL A 45 -8.36 9.31 14.59
N GLU A 46 -8.07 8.11 14.08
CA GLU A 46 -6.92 7.88 13.21
C GLU A 46 -7.36 7.82 11.74
N ARG A 47 -6.53 8.39 10.84
CA ARG A 47 -6.82 8.36 9.41
C ARG A 47 -6.49 6.99 8.86
N LEU A 48 -7.53 6.23 8.53
CA LEU A 48 -7.40 4.94 7.85
C LEU A 48 -7.31 5.07 6.32
N ASP A 49 -7.46 6.29 5.82
CA ASP A 49 -7.38 6.68 4.43
C ASP A 49 -5.99 7.20 4.03
N ALA A 50 -5.00 7.15 4.94
CA ALA A 50 -3.63 7.47 4.59
C ALA A 50 -3.08 6.41 3.62
N PRO A 51 -2.43 6.80 2.51
CA PRO A 51 -1.91 5.83 1.56
C PRO A 51 -0.85 4.96 2.22
N LEU A 52 -0.96 3.65 2.00
CA LEU A 52 0.07 2.70 2.35
C LEU A 52 1.25 2.85 1.39
N VAL A 53 2.47 2.58 1.83
CA VAL A 53 3.61 2.48 0.91
C VAL A 53 4.00 1.02 0.76
N MET A 54 3.81 0.50 -0.45
CA MET A 54 4.24 -0.86 -0.81
C MET A 54 5.44 -0.83 -1.73
N LYS A 55 6.18 -1.93 -1.73
CA LYS A 55 7.25 -2.22 -2.65
C LYS A 55 7.00 -3.53 -3.35
N LEU A 56 7.00 -3.49 -4.67
CA LEU A 56 6.98 -4.66 -5.53
C LEU A 56 8.27 -4.62 -6.38
N ASP A 57 8.93 -5.77 -6.49
CA ASP A 57 10.24 -5.89 -7.12
C ASP A 57 11.25 -4.87 -6.53
N THR A 58 11.55 -3.79 -7.27
CA THR A 58 12.47 -2.73 -6.86
C THR A 58 11.81 -1.37 -6.61
N ALA A 59 10.53 -1.21 -6.95
CA ALA A 59 9.83 0.06 -6.93
C ALA A 59 8.99 0.21 -5.66
N HIS A 60 9.08 1.37 -5.00
CA HIS A 60 8.17 1.78 -3.93
C HIS A 60 7.11 2.72 -4.51
N PHE A 61 5.86 2.53 -4.10
CA PHE A 61 4.75 3.36 -4.57
C PHE A 61 3.66 3.48 -3.49
N PRO A 62 2.93 4.61 -3.48
CA PRO A 62 1.74 4.76 -2.65
C PRO A 62 0.62 3.85 -3.16
N VAL A 63 -0.15 3.32 -2.23
CA VAL A 63 -1.30 2.44 -2.47
C VAL A 63 -2.49 3.00 -1.73
N ASP A 64 -3.53 3.35 -2.48
CA ASP A 64 -4.81 3.85 -1.96
C ASP A 64 -5.83 2.69 -1.83
N GLY A 65 -6.91 2.91 -1.09
CA GLY A 65 -8.04 1.99 -1.00
C GLY A 65 -9.07 2.23 -2.11
N ASP A 66 -9.61 1.15 -2.67
CA ASP A 66 -10.69 1.21 -3.66
C ASP A 66 -11.70 0.06 -3.44
N GLU A 67 -12.99 0.38 -3.45
CA GLU A 67 -14.08 -0.58 -3.18
C GLU A 67 -14.34 -1.55 -4.36
N GLY A 68 -13.86 -1.21 -5.56
CA GLY A 68 -13.99 -2.02 -6.77
C GLY A 68 -12.94 -3.13 -6.89
N ILE A 69 -11.89 -3.11 -6.06
CA ILE A 69 -10.83 -4.11 -6.08
C ILE A 69 -11.20 -5.32 -5.22
N PRO A 70 -11.02 -6.56 -5.69
CA PRO A 70 -11.27 -7.74 -4.86
C PRO A 70 -10.30 -7.81 -3.67
N SER A 71 -10.78 -8.31 -2.53
CA SER A 71 -9.91 -8.51 -1.35
C SER A 71 -8.72 -9.43 -1.67
N GLY A 72 -7.55 -9.11 -1.13
CA GLY A 72 -6.29 -9.80 -1.42
C GLY A 72 -5.69 -9.49 -2.81
N THR A 73 -6.21 -8.50 -3.52
CA THR A 73 -5.72 -8.07 -4.83
C THR A 73 -5.03 -6.71 -4.73
N LEU A 74 -3.91 -6.57 -5.44
CA LEU A 74 -3.19 -5.33 -5.64
C LEU A 74 -3.22 -4.99 -7.13
N ALA A 75 -4.02 -3.98 -7.49
CA ALA A 75 -4.05 -3.41 -8.82
C ALA A 75 -2.94 -2.37 -8.94
N VAL A 76 -2.04 -2.56 -9.90
CA VAL A 76 -0.85 -1.72 -10.08
C VAL A 76 -0.84 -1.13 -11.49
N PRO A 77 -0.52 0.17 -11.66
CA PRO A 77 -0.29 0.74 -12.98
C PRO A 77 0.65 -0.11 -13.81
N ALA A 78 0.29 -0.43 -15.05
CA ALA A 78 1.07 -1.33 -15.91
C ALA A 78 2.53 -0.86 -16.11
N GLU A 79 2.78 0.43 -16.00
CA GLU A 79 4.11 1.04 -16.10
C GLU A 79 5.05 0.71 -14.93
N LEU A 80 4.49 0.33 -13.77
CA LEU A 80 5.25 -0.07 -12.58
C LEU A 80 5.50 -1.58 -12.53
N LEU A 81 4.92 -2.34 -13.45
CA LEU A 81 5.09 -3.79 -13.52
C LEU A 81 6.10 -4.16 -14.61
N ASP A 82 7.12 -4.94 -14.24
CA ASP A 82 8.02 -5.56 -15.21
C ASP A 82 7.30 -6.62 -16.08
N GLU A 83 6.26 -7.25 -15.54
CA GLU A 83 5.44 -8.24 -16.24
C GLU A 83 3.94 -7.88 -16.15
N SER A 84 3.28 -7.75 -17.30
CA SER A 84 1.87 -7.34 -17.42
C SER A 84 0.87 -8.47 -17.11
N ARG A 85 1.33 -9.61 -16.59
CA ARG A 85 0.45 -10.75 -16.29
C ARG A 85 0.01 -10.72 -14.84
N ALA A 86 -1.29 -10.92 -14.62
CA ALA A 86 -1.83 -11.09 -13.29
C ALA A 86 -1.34 -12.39 -12.64
N SER A 87 -0.74 -12.29 -11.46
CA SER A 87 -0.13 -13.40 -10.74
C SER A 87 0.01 -13.11 -9.25
N PRO A 88 0.00 -14.14 -8.38
CA PRO A 88 0.38 -13.95 -6.97
C PRO A 88 1.85 -13.54 -6.89
N ARG A 89 2.13 -12.49 -6.12
CA ARG A 89 3.49 -11.97 -5.91
C ARG A 89 3.71 -11.56 -4.46
N GLU A 90 4.97 -11.68 -4.05
CA GLU A 90 5.46 -11.16 -2.78
C GLU A 90 5.53 -9.63 -2.83
N VAL A 91 4.91 -8.98 -1.86
CA VAL A 91 4.87 -7.54 -1.69
C VAL A 91 5.41 -7.16 -0.33
N PHE A 92 6.26 -6.14 -0.29
CA PHE A 92 6.72 -5.57 0.96
C PHE A 92 5.87 -4.35 1.30
N LEU A 93 5.39 -4.29 2.53
CA LEU A 93 4.67 -3.16 3.07
C LEU A 93 5.57 -2.42 4.06
N ALA A 94 5.77 -1.12 3.83
CA ALA A 94 6.49 -0.26 4.76
C ALA A 94 5.63 0.00 6.00
N ASP A 95 6.26 0.02 7.17
CA ASP A 95 5.63 0.54 8.40
C ASP A 95 5.37 2.06 8.30
N SER A 96 4.72 2.62 9.32
CA SER A 96 4.31 4.04 9.32
C SER A 96 5.49 5.01 9.26
N GLU A 97 6.57 4.77 9.97
CA GLU A 97 7.77 5.63 9.98
C GLU A 97 8.43 5.62 8.59
N ARG A 98 8.64 4.42 8.03
CA ARG A 98 9.24 4.25 6.71
C ARG A 98 8.36 4.82 5.60
N ALA A 99 7.05 4.62 5.68
CA ALA A 99 6.11 5.16 4.72
C ALA A 99 6.09 6.69 4.73
N MET A 100 6.07 7.32 5.91
CA MET A 100 6.14 8.78 6.02
C MET A 100 7.43 9.35 5.42
N GLU A 101 8.57 8.67 5.61
CA GLU A 101 9.83 9.08 4.97
C GLU A 101 9.72 9.03 3.43
N LEU A 102 9.22 7.93 2.89
CA LEU A 102 9.11 7.72 1.44
C LEU A 102 8.11 8.67 0.78
N LEU A 103 6.97 8.93 1.43
CA LEU A 103 5.94 9.86 0.93
C LEU A 103 6.44 11.30 0.86
N ARG A 104 7.28 11.74 1.82
CA ARG A 104 7.89 13.07 1.77
C ARG A 104 8.79 13.27 0.55
N TYR A 105 9.48 12.21 0.11
CA TYR A 105 10.34 12.27 -1.07
C TYR A 105 9.57 12.14 -2.40
N SER A 106 8.39 11.50 -2.40
CA SER A 106 7.53 11.41 -3.59
C SER A 106 6.71 12.68 -3.86
N GLY A 107 6.82 13.70 -3.00
CA GLY A 107 6.03 14.93 -3.10
C GLY A 107 4.57 14.74 -2.66
N TRP A 108 4.26 13.65 -1.97
CA TRP A 108 2.96 13.46 -1.35
C TRP A 108 2.84 14.38 -0.13
N GLU A 109 1.89 15.31 -0.18
CA GLU A 109 1.54 16.16 0.96
C GLU A 109 0.36 15.51 1.68
N PRO A 110 0.45 15.22 2.99
CA PRO A 110 -0.70 14.78 3.74
C PRO A 110 -1.79 15.85 3.61
N ALA A 111 -2.99 15.45 3.17
CA ALA A 111 -4.13 16.36 3.17
C ALA A 111 -4.32 16.86 4.60
N THR A 112 -3.90 18.09 4.86
CA THR A 112 -3.91 18.68 6.19
C THR A 112 -5.37 18.92 6.49
N GLY A 113 -5.97 18.07 7.32
CA GLY A 113 -7.36 18.23 7.75
C GLY A 113 -7.56 19.64 8.30
N THR A 114 -8.47 20.40 7.68
CA THR A 114 -9.01 21.66 8.20
C THR A 114 -10.21 21.37 9.08
#